data_AF-A0ABD0KTM3-F1
#
_entry.id   AF-A0ABD0KTM3-F1
#
_cell.length_a   1.000
_cell.length_b   1.000
_cell.length_c   1.000
_cell.angle_alpha   90.00
_cell.angle_beta   90.00
_cell.angle_gamma   90.00
#
_symmetry.space_group_name_H-M   'P 1'
#
loop_
_entity.id
_entity.type
_entity.pdbx_description
1 polymer ?
#
loop_
_entity_poly.entity_id
_entity_poly.type
_entity_poly.pdbx_seq_one_letter_code
_entity_poly.pdbx_strand_id
1 'polypeptide(L)'
;MMEGSQNGEEVDRMEADTRYKMKSNPRGLCLIFNNKNFWGANGSPIPDLPTREGTDIDRDALKTVFGALGFIVRCYEDKTDSEMLRIVTDTAHEDHKNYDCFICCILSHGSEGCVHGSNGVPISIRKLTDRFCPQSSPTLTGKPKIFIIQACQGTDTQRGHLSCESDAVLESEKLIPTNADFLLAYSTVPRCRSFRDPHYGSPFIAKLIETLKENAHKLHFLDILTRVNKRLGSMELYQKGLGHCRQASAQMSTLQKDLFFNCDQIANLPLMTGHDGIAENSDETLTVEYRCDETSAGPQEGAERLEVIRLLLVGTSGVGKSSTGNTILGKDVFPQKSGSDLISRHGADIQVIDTAGFPAQRRLSQSEEISMTESLRATTPGPHAVLMVFKAGRQFTASDEQVYRTFNRMLGADANKYVILVFTHTDSYKTEIQFEEAIKRASPSLRAVLSEVGGRHIGFNNAAPWGQRFEQADRLLRMVKSLMASNDGGCFDCDSLKETSDESTA
;
A
#
# COMPACT_ATOMS: atom_id res chain seq x y z
N MET A 1 -22.90 47.88 25.58
CA MET A 1 -21.88 46.83 25.39
C MET A 1 -22.24 45.63 26.27
N MET A 2 -23.21 44.81 25.86
CA MET A 2 -23.59 43.55 26.56
C MET A 2 -24.27 42.56 25.58
N GLU A 3 -23.98 42.59 24.28
CA GLU A 3 -24.57 41.66 23.29
C GLU A 3 -23.54 40.66 22.70
N GLY A 4 -22.24 40.85 22.97
CA GLY A 4 -21.18 39.99 22.42
C GLY A 4 -20.93 38.67 23.16
N SER A 5 -21.47 38.49 24.38
CA SER A 5 -21.17 37.31 25.22
C SER A 5 -22.22 36.20 25.12
N GLN A 6 -23.47 36.51 24.76
CA GLN A 6 -24.56 35.52 24.64
C GLN A 6 -24.47 34.72 23.34
N ASN A 7 -24.07 35.35 22.22
CA ASN A 7 -23.88 34.67 20.94
C ASN A 7 -22.71 33.66 20.96
N GLY A 8 -21.68 33.87 21.78
CA GLY A 8 -20.58 32.92 21.93
C GLY A 8 -20.99 31.66 22.69
N GLU A 9 -21.75 31.80 23.78
CA GLU A 9 -22.25 30.67 24.56
C GLU A 9 -23.31 29.83 23.81
N GLU A 10 -24.13 30.47 22.98
CA GLU A 10 -25.18 29.78 22.21
C GLU A 10 -24.57 28.98 21.03
N VAL A 11 -23.54 29.53 20.37
CA VAL A 11 -22.75 28.82 19.35
C VAL A 11 -21.94 27.67 19.96
N ASP A 12 -21.29 27.86 21.11
CA ASP A 12 -20.58 26.79 21.84
C ASP A 12 -21.53 25.66 22.28
N ARG A 13 -22.76 25.98 22.70
CA ARG A 13 -23.79 24.97 23.03
C ARG A 13 -24.27 24.20 21.81
N MET A 14 -24.40 24.87 20.66
CA MET A 14 -24.83 24.24 19.40
C MET A 14 -23.74 23.35 18.78
N GLU A 15 -22.46 23.73 18.90
CA GLU A 15 -21.32 22.85 18.56
C GLU A 15 -21.17 21.66 19.54
N ALA A 16 -21.43 21.87 20.83
CA ALA A 16 -21.40 20.80 21.84
C ALA A 16 -22.53 19.76 21.65
N ASP A 17 -23.64 20.15 21.03
CA ASP A 17 -24.73 19.21 20.75
C ASP A 17 -24.51 18.39 19.47
N THR A 18 -23.76 18.92 18.51
CA THR A 18 -23.50 18.26 17.22
C THR A 18 -22.26 17.37 17.22
N ARG A 19 -21.33 17.54 18.18
CA ARG A 19 -20.05 16.80 18.22
C ARG A 19 -19.82 16.07 19.55
N TYR A 20 -19.20 14.89 19.50
CA TYR A 20 -18.72 14.24 20.72
C TYR A 20 -17.55 15.02 21.33
N LYS A 21 -17.54 15.12 22.66
CA LYS A 21 -16.37 15.61 23.39
C LYS A 21 -15.20 14.65 23.16
N MET A 22 -14.10 15.16 22.63
CA MET A 22 -12.86 14.42 22.34
C MET A 22 -11.63 15.29 22.67
N LYS A 23 -11.47 15.65 23.94
CA LYS A 23 -10.39 16.53 24.46
C LYS A 23 -9.71 15.99 25.72
N SER A 24 -10.22 14.93 26.35
CA SER A 24 -9.68 14.33 27.57
C SER A 24 -8.33 13.65 27.31
N ASN A 25 -7.45 13.65 28.31
CA ASN A 25 -6.16 12.97 28.26
C ASN A 25 -5.98 12.12 29.55
N PRO A 26 -5.97 10.79 29.46
CA PRO A 26 -6.13 9.98 28.23
C PRO A 26 -7.54 10.10 27.63
N ARG A 27 -7.66 9.90 26.31
CA ARG A 27 -8.96 9.92 25.60
C ARG A 27 -9.85 8.74 25.98
N GLY A 28 -9.22 7.63 26.34
CA GLY A 28 -9.88 6.42 26.80
C GLY A 28 -9.06 5.18 26.53
N LEU A 29 -9.70 4.02 26.66
CA LEU A 29 -9.05 2.73 26.44
C LEU A 29 -9.17 2.31 24.97
N CYS A 30 -8.08 1.71 24.47
CA CYS A 30 -8.04 1.00 23.20
C CYS A 30 -7.59 -0.44 23.46
N LEU A 31 -8.50 -1.40 23.36
CA LEU A 31 -8.15 -2.82 23.44
C LEU A 31 -7.75 -3.32 22.04
N ILE A 32 -6.68 -4.10 21.94
CA ILE A 32 -6.29 -4.78 20.70
C ILE A 32 -6.18 -6.27 21.00
N PHE A 33 -7.12 -7.07 20.51
CA PHE A 33 -7.03 -8.51 20.51
C PHE A 33 -6.34 -8.97 19.22
N ASN A 34 -5.15 -9.55 19.37
CA ASN A 34 -4.34 -10.06 18.27
C ASN A 34 -4.24 -11.59 18.39
N ASN A 35 -5.14 -12.30 17.71
CA ASN A 35 -5.10 -13.76 17.67
C ASN A 35 -4.31 -14.19 16.42
N LYS A 36 -3.06 -14.57 16.62
CA LYS A 36 -2.13 -15.07 15.61
C LYS A 36 -2.21 -16.59 15.48
N ASN A 37 -2.19 -17.32 16.60
CA ASN A 37 -2.10 -18.77 16.58
C ASN A 37 -3.37 -19.43 17.13
N PHE A 38 -3.77 -20.54 16.51
CA PHE A 38 -5.02 -21.23 16.82
C PHE A 38 -4.79 -22.71 17.15
N TRP A 39 -5.25 -23.13 18.32
CA TRP A 39 -4.92 -24.42 18.93
C TRP A 39 -6.17 -25.15 19.41
N GLY A 40 -6.28 -26.44 19.13
CA GLY A 40 -7.33 -27.30 19.66
C GLY A 40 -7.11 -27.63 21.14
N ALA A 41 -8.09 -28.30 21.76
CA ALA A 41 -8.02 -28.69 23.18
C ALA A 41 -6.84 -29.62 23.54
N ASN A 42 -6.27 -30.30 22.55
CA ASN A 42 -5.08 -31.16 22.68
C ASN A 42 -3.75 -30.41 22.45
N GLY A 43 -3.79 -29.09 22.21
CA GLY A 43 -2.62 -28.27 21.89
C GLY A 43 -2.15 -28.37 20.43
N SER A 44 -2.85 -29.15 19.59
CA SER A 44 -2.52 -29.25 18.16
C SER A 44 -3.05 -28.05 17.38
N PRO A 45 -2.38 -27.60 16.31
CA PRO A 45 -2.91 -26.59 15.40
C PRO A 45 -4.28 -26.99 14.84
N ILE A 46 -5.19 -26.03 14.70
CA ILE A 46 -6.50 -26.27 14.09
C ILE A 46 -6.35 -26.15 12.55
N PRO A 47 -6.59 -27.23 11.77
CA PRO A 47 -6.32 -27.23 10.33
C PRO A 47 -7.04 -26.14 9.55
N ASP A 48 -8.30 -25.85 9.90
CA ASP A 48 -9.12 -24.85 9.20
C ASP A 48 -8.84 -23.40 9.65
N LEU A 49 -7.97 -23.20 10.65
CA LEU A 49 -7.63 -21.89 11.20
C LEU A 49 -6.10 -21.73 11.19
N PRO A 50 -5.49 -21.48 10.01
CA PRO A 50 -4.03 -21.39 9.89
C PRO A 50 -3.46 -20.21 10.66
N THR A 51 -2.16 -20.29 10.97
CA THR A 51 -1.43 -19.20 11.65
C THR A 51 -1.57 -17.89 10.89
N ARG A 52 -1.83 -16.84 11.66
CA ARG A 52 -2.29 -15.57 11.15
C ARG A 52 -1.11 -14.60 10.88
N GLU A 53 -0.18 -14.98 9.98
CA GLU A 53 1.01 -14.16 9.67
C GLU A 53 0.70 -12.72 9.22
N GLY A 54 1.58 -11.78 9.57
CA GLY A 54 1.39 -10.35 9.34
C GLY A 54 0.46 -9.63 10.34
N THR A 55 -0.28 -10.35 11.19
CA THR A 55 -1.18 -9.72 12.19
C THR A 55 -0.45 -8.88 13.24
N ASP A 56 0.80 -9.22 13.54
CA ASP A 56 1.63 -8.46 14.48
C ASP A 56 1.92 -7.04 13.95
N ILE A 57 2.08 -6.92 12.63
CA ILE A 57 2.28 -5.63 11.94
C ILE A 57 1.03 -4.76 12.11
N ASP A 58 -0.15 -5.35 11.91
CA ASP A 58 -1.44 -4.66 12.12
C ASP A 58 -1.59 -4.21 13.59
N ARG A 59 -1.30 -5.10 14.55
CA ARG A 59 -1.33 -4.78 15.98
C ARG A 59 -0.42 -3.60 16.31
N ASP A 60 0.82 -3.63 15.85
CA ASP A 60 1.83 -2.62 16.20
C ASP A 60 1.52 -1.28 15.53
N ALA A 61 0.98 -1.29 14.31
CA ALA A 61 0.49 -0.09 13.63
C ALA A 61 -0.71 0.55 14.37
N LEU A 62 -1.70 -0.25 14.77
CA LEU A 62 -2.85 0.20 15.56
C LEU A 62 -2.41 0.75 16.92
N LYS A 63 -1.52 0.03 17.62
CA LYS A 63 -0.97 0.47 18.91
C LYS A 63 -0.26 1.80 18.80
N THR A 64 0.56 1.98 17.76
CA THR A 64 1.30 3.22 17.52
C THR A 64 0.35 4.39 17.26
N VAL A 65 -0.61 4.23 16.35
CA VAL A 65 -1.52 5.32 15.98
C VAL A 65 -2.50 5.66 17.10
N PHE A 66 -3.14 4.68 17.72
CA PHE A 66 -4.08 4.97 18.81
C PHE A 66 -3.37 5.48 20.07
N GLY A 67 -2.15 5.02 20.34
CA GLY A 67 -1.30 5.60 21.38
C GLY A 67 -1.01 7.08 21.13
N ALA A 68 -0.63 7.43 19.89
CA ALA A 68 -0.37 8.81 19.51
C ALA A 68 -1.63 9.68 19.38
N LEU A 69 -2.80 9.06 19.18
CA LEU A 69 -4.09 9.72 19.33
C LEU A 69 -4.44 9.96 20.80
N GLY A 70 -3.68 9.47 21.79
CA GLY A 70 -3.90 9.72 23.22
C GLY A 70 -4.75 8.67 23.92
N PHE A 71 -4.86 7.45 23.36
CA PHE A 71 -5.51 6.32 24.01
C PHE A 71 -4.52 5.51 24.86
N ILE A 72 -5.02 4.93 25.95
CA ILE A 72 -4.30 3.88 26.68
C ILE A 72 -4.54 2.57 25.92
N VAL A 73 -3.52 2.12 25.19
CA VAL A 73 -3.59 0.90 24.39
C VAL A 73 -3.22 -0.34 25.23
N ARG A 74 -4.09 -1.35 25.25
CA ARG A 74 -3.84 -2.66 25.86
C ARG A 74 -3.91 -3.75 24.79
N CYS A 75 -2.79 -4.43 24.55
CA CYS A 75 -2.70 -5.52 23.58
C CYS A 75 -2.83 -6.88 24.28
N TYR A 76 -3.60 -7.79 23.68
CA TYR A 76 -3.80 -9.14 24.17
C TYR A 76 -3.53 -10.14 23.04
N GLU A 77 -2.58 -11.04 23.27
CA GLU A 77 -2.18 -12.06 22.30
C GLU A 77 -2.93 -13.37 22.54
N ASP A 78 -3.33 -14.02 21.44
CA ASP A 78 -3.85 -15.39 21.38
C ASP A 78 -4.86 -15.75 22.48
N LYS A 79 -5.89 -14.90 22.64
CA LYS A 79 -6.92 -15.10 23.66
C LYS A 79 -8.01 -16.06 23.21
N THR A 80 -8.34 -17.00 24.08
CA THR A 80 -9.50 -17.89 23.90
C THR A 80 -10.81 -17.10 23.93
N ASP A 81 -11.88 -17.74 23.47
CA ASP A 81 -13.22 -17.15 23.49
C ASP A 81 -13.64 -16.65 24.88
N SER A 82 -13.38 -17.47 25.89
CA SER A 82 -13.71 -17.17 27.29
C SER A 82 -12.87 -16.03 27.85
N GLU A 83 -11.58 -15.96 27.53
CA GLU A 83 -10.68 -14.88 27.96
C GLU A 83 -11.03 -13.56 27.28
N MET A 84 -11.30 -13.56 25.97
CA MET A 84 -11.72 -12.36 25.24
C MET A 84 -12.99 -11.78 25.86
N LEU A 85 -14.00 -12.64 26.10
CA LEU A 85 -15.26 -12.22 26.72
C LEU A 85 -15.05 -11.69 28.13
N ARG A 86 -14.20 -12.34 28.93
CA ARG A 86 -13.85 -11.89 30.29
C ARG A 86 -13.18 -10.52 30.25
N ILE A 87 -12.14 -10.34 29.45
CA ILE A 87 -11.41 -9.07 29.34
C ILE A 87 -12.35 -7.93 28.91
N VAL A 88 -13.21 -8.17 27.92
CA VAL A 88 -14.20 -7.20 27.48
C VAL A 88 -15.19 -6.86 28.59
N THR A 89 -15.66 -7.86 29.33
CA THR A 89 -16.60 -7.68 30.45
C THR A 89 -15.96 -6.88 31.58
N ASP A 90 -14.75 -7.25 31.98
CA ASP A 90 -13.99 -6.56 33.02
C ASP A 90 -13.73 -5.10 32.62
N THR A 91 -13.35 -4.86 31.36
CA THR A 91 -13.13 -3.51 30.83
C THR A 91 -14.42 -2.69 30.82
N ALA A 92 -15.56 -3.29 30.48
CA ALA A 92 -16.85 -2.61 30.52
C ALA A 92 -17.26 -2.18 31.95
N HIS A 93 -16.78 -2.88 32.97
CA HIS A 93 -17.01 -2.55 34.38
C HIS A 93 -16.00 -1.54 34.97
N GLU A 94 -14.95 -1.17 34.23
CA GLU A 94 -14.04 -0.09 34.65
C GLU A 94 -14.74 1.28 34.70
N ASP A 95 -14.16 2.22 35.45
CA ASP A 95 -14.66 3.61 35.47
C ASP A 95 -14.14 4.40 34.27
N HIS A 96 -15.03 4.68 33.33
CA HIS A 96 -14.74 5.47 32.12
C HIS A 96 -15.16 6.93 32.24
N LYS A 97 -15.53 7.43 33.43
CA LYS A 97 -16.11 8.78 33.59
C LYS A 97 -15.23 9.88 33.01
N ASN A 98 -13.91 9.75 33.17
CA ASN A 98 -12.90 10.71 32.70
C ASN A 98 -12.44 10.47 31.26
N TYR A 99 -12.92 9.42 30.59
CA TYR A 99 -12.64 9.14 29.20
C TYR A 99 -13.72 9.71 28.30
N ASP A 100 -13.35 9.97 27.06
CA ASP A 100 -14.24 10.51 26.03
C ASP A 100 -14.73 9.41 25.07
N CYS A 101 -13.95 8.34 24.89
CA CYS A 101 -14.22 7.30 23.89
C CYS A 101 -13.69 5.93 24.34
N PHE A 102 -14.28 4.86 23.83
CA PHE A 102 -13.76 3.49 23.95
C PHE A 102 -13.49 2.89 22.57
N ILE A 103 -12.36 2.20 22.40
CA ILE A 103 -12.00 1.51 21.16
C ILE A 103 -11.67 0.04 21.45
N CYS A 104 -12.14 -0.86 20.59
CA CYS A 104 -11.78 -2.27 20.60
C CYS A 104 -11.44 -2.75 19.18
N CYS A 105 -10.19 -3.12 18.96
CA CYS A 105 -9.71 -3.72 17.73
C CYS A 105 -9.63 -5.25 17.90
N ILE A 106 -10.22 -6.00 16.97
CA ILE A 106 -10.18 -7.47 16.98
C ILE A 106 -9.56 -7.94 15.67
N LEU A 107 -8.36 -8.53 15.76
CA LEU A 107 -7.62 -9.14 14.67
C LEU A 107 -7.66 -10.66 14.86
N SER A 108 -8.55 -11.35 14.14
CA SER A 108 -8.70 -12.80 14.28
C SER A 108 -9.23 -13.46 13.00
N HIS A 109 -9.37 -14.79 13.02
CA HIS A 109 -10.26 -15.47 12.08
C HIS A 109 -11.71 -15.17 12.43
N GLY A 110 -12.60 -15.32 11.45
CA GLY A 110 -14.01 -14.98 11.61
C GLY A 110 -14.91 -15.78 10.69
N SER A 111 -16.19 -15.71 11.01
CA SER A 111 -17.30 -16.16 10.19
C SER A 111 -18.40 -15.10 10.28
N GLU A 112 -19.50 -15.26 9.55
CA GLU A 112 -20.59 -14.28 9.54
C GLU A 112 -21.07 -13.94 10.97
N GLY A 113 -20.83 -12.69 11.38
CA GLY A 113 -21.20 -12.17 12.71
C GLY A 113 -20.39 -12.67 13.89
N CYS A 114 -19.31 -13.42 13.66
CA CYS A 114 -18.47 -13.99 14.71
C CYS A 114 -16.97 -13.76 14.48
N VAL A 115 -16.22 -13.70 15.57
CA VAL A 115 -14.76 -13.74 15.61
C VAL A 115 -14.32 -14.97 16.39
N HIS A 116 -13.21 -15.60 16.03
CA HIS A 116 -12.75 -16.81 16.70
C HIS A 116 -11.78 -16.46 17.84
N GLY A 117 -11.92 -17.14 18.98
CA GLY A 117 -10.85 -17.20 19.97
C GLY A 117 -9.66 -18.03 19.45
N SER A 118 -8.51 -17.94 20.11
CA SER A 118 -7.33 -18.78 19.79
C SER A 118 -7.58 -20.27 19.97
N ASN A 119 -8.64 -20.67 20.66
CA ASN A 119 -9.10 -22.05 20.73
C ASN A 119 -10.01 -22.48 19.56
N GLY A 120 -10.19 -21.60 18.55
CA GLY A 120 -11.07 -21.83 17.42
C GLY A 120 -12.57 -21.79 17.74
N VAL A 121 -12.95 -21.37 18.95
CA VAL A 121 -14.36 -21.23 19.33
C VAL A 121 -14.89 -19.87 18.86
N PRO A 122 -15.99 -19.82 18.10
CA PRO A 122 -16.56 -18.56 17.64
C PRO A 122 -17.25 -17.79 18.77
N ILE A 123 -17.06 -16.47 18.77
CA ILE A 123 -17.72 -15.49 19.64
C ILE A 123 -18.54 -14.57 18.76
N SER A 124 -19.84 -14.47 19.05
CA SER A 124 -20.67 -13.45 18.41
C SER A 124 -20.15 -12.06 18.74
N ILE A 125 -19.98 -11.23 17.71
CA ILE A 125 -19.54 -9.84 17.86
C ILE A 125 -20.53 -9.07 18.73
N ARG A 126 -21.83 -9.35 18.56
CA ARG A 126 -22.91 -8.80 19.39
C ARG A 126 -22.72 -9.10 20.88
N LYS A 127 -22.28 -10.32 21.21
CA LYS A 127 -22.01 -10.73 22.61
C LYS A 127 -20.90 -9.88 23.25
N LEU A 128 -19.93 -9.41 22.45
CA LEU A 128 -18.86 -8.51 22.91
C LEU A 128 -19.38 -7.07 23.04
N THR A 129 -20.10 -6.57 22.04
CA THR A 129 -20.62 -5.18 22.05
C THR A 129 -21.67 -4.95 23.12
N ASP A 130 -22.54 -5.94 23.39
CA ASP A 130 -23.62 -5.85 24.38
C ASP A 130 -23.11 -5.67 25.82
N ARG A 131 -21.82 -5.92 26.07
CA ARG A 131 -21.17 -5.63 27.36
C ARG A 131 -21.03 -4.14 27.64
N PHE A 132 -21.07 -3.29 26.61
CA PHE A 132 -20.95 -1.84 26.76
C PHE A 132 -22.31 -1.11 26.72
N CYS A 133 -23.40 -1.83 26.97
CA CYS A 133 -24.72 -1.24 27.15
C CYS A 133 -24.77 -0.36 28.43
N PRO A 134 -25.69 0.63 28.51
CA PRO A 134 -25.80 1.53 29.67
C PRO A 134 -25.95 0.80 31.01
N GLN A 135 -26.56 -0.39 31.03
CA GLN A 135 -26.73 -1.19 32.24
C GLN A 135 -25.42 -1.78 32.75
N SER A 136 -24.54 -2.21 31.84
CA SER A 136 -23.27 -2.88 32.20
C SER A 136 -22.11 -1.89 32.32
N SER A 137 -22.16 -0.78 31.57
CA SER A 137 -21.10 0.24 31.49
C SER A 137 -21.69 1.67 31.53
N PRO A 138 -22.32 2.10 32.63
CA PRO A 138 -23.04 3.37 32.70
C PRO A 138 -22.15 4.60 32.44
N THR A 139 -20.86 4.53 32.81
CA THR A 139 -19.87 5.62 32.65
C THR A 139 -19.44 5.89 31.20
N LEU A 140 -19.82 5.01 30.27
CA LEU A 140 -19.66 5.18 28.82
C LEU A 140 -20.97 5.62 28.12
N THR A 141 -22.08 5.84 28.83
CA THR A 141 -23.33 6.31 28.20
C THR A 141 -23.12 7.67 27.54
N GLY A 142 -23.60 7.85 26.29
CA GLY A 142 -23.41 9.08 25.54
C GLY A 142 -21.99 9.28 24.98
N LYS A 143 -21.13 8.26 25.06
CA LYS A 143 -19.74 8.29 24.55
C LYS A 143 -19.56 7.25 23.45
N PRO A 144 -18.82 7.57 22.37
CA PRO A 144 -18.60 6.67 21.24
C PRO A 144 -17.86 5.39 21.66
N LYS A 145 -18.41 4.23 21.29
CA LYS A 145 -17.80 2.90 21.43
C LYS A 145 -17.50 2.34 20.04
N ILE A 146 -16.23 2.26 19.71
CA ILE A 146 -15.76 1.95 18.37
C ILE A 146 -15.19 0.54 18.36
N PHE A 147 -15.66 -0.30 17.44
CA PHE A 147 -15.16 -1.64 17.22
C PHE A 147 -14.57 -1.73 15.80
N ILE A 148 -13.30 -2.08 15.70
CA ILE A 148 -12.59 -2.27 14.43
C ILE A 148 -12.31 -3.76 14.29
N ILE A 149 -12.92 -4.41 13.30
CA ILE A 149 -12.98 -5.87 13.20
C ILE A 149 -12.29 -6.31 11.90
N GLN A 150 -11.08 -6.84 12.03
CA GLN A 150 -10.33 -7.49 10.96
C GLN A 150 -10.49 -9.01 11.11
N ALA A 151 -11.55 -9.53 10.49
CA ALA A 151 -11.87 -10.95 10.45
C ALA A 151 -12.72 -11.28 9.21
N CYS A 152 -12.59 -12.49 8.65
CA CYS A 152 -13.47 -12.95 7.57
C CYS A 152 -14.93 -12.93 8.03
N GLN A 153 -15.87 -12.54 7.15
CA GLN A 153 -17.31 -12.57 7.44
C GLN A 153 -18.06 -13.59 6.56
N GLY A 154 -17.32 -14.41 5.80
CA GLY A 154 -17.83 -15.54 5.02
C GLY A 154 -16.79 -16.03 4.00
N THR A 155 -17.25 -16.83 3.04
CA THR A 155 -16.39 -17.53 2.06
C THR A 155 -16.40 -16.92 0.66
N ASP A 156 -17.29 -15.97 0.39
CA ASP A 156 -17.52 -15.44 -0.95
C ASP A 156 -16.38 -14.53 -1.41
N THR A 157 -16.09 -14.56 -2.71
CA THR A 157 -15.08 -13.72 -3.35
C THR A 157 -15.70 -12.78 -4.37
N GLN A 158 -15.42 -11.49 -4.24
CA GLN A 158 -15.86 -10.46 -5.16
C GLN A 158 -15.05 -10.54 -6.46
N ARG A 159 -15.58 -11.22 -7.49
CA ARG A 159 -14.99 -11.26 -8.84
C ARG A 159 -15.53 -10.10 -9.68
N GLY A 160 -14.62 -9.37 -10.32
CA GLY A 160 -14.88 -8.06 -10.96
C GLY A 160 -15.77 -8.02 -12.21
N HIS A 161 -16.55 -9.05 -12.53
CA HIS A 161 -17.52 -8.99 -13.62
C HIS A 161 -18.58 -10.09 -13.50
N LEU A 162 -19.53 -9.92 -12.58
CA LEU A 162 -20.88 -10.47 -12.60
C LEU A 162 -21.68 -9.74 -11.50
N SER A 163 -22.83 -9.22 -11.89
CA SER A 163 -23.82 -8.56 -11.06
C SER A 163 -24.11 -9.34 -9.76
N CYS A 164 -23.71 -8.81 -8.60
CA CYS A 164 -24.51 -8.99 -7.39
C CYS A 164 -25.72 -8.06 -7.46
N GLU A 165 -26.57 -8.24 -8.47
CA GLU A 165 -27.95 -7.76 -8.42
C GLU A 165 -28.78 -8.88 -7.80
N SER A 166 -28.94 -8.83 -6.49
CA SER A 166 -30.19 -9.11 -5.77
C SER A 166 -29.93 -9.11 -4.26
N ASP A 167 -30.50 -8.11 -3.60
CA ASP A 167 -30.98 -8.16 -2.22
C ASP A 167 -29.97 -8.39 -1.09
N ALA A 168 -28.96 -7.53 -0.96
CA ALA A 168 -28.25 -7.33 0.33
C ALA A 168 -29.10 -6.52 1.34
N VAL A 169 -30.41 -6.73 1.35
CA VAL A 169 -31.37 -6.14 2.29
C VAL A 169 -31.88 -7.30 3.16
N LEU A 170 -31.50 -7.28 4.46
CA LEU A 170 -31.69 -8.28 5.54
C LEU A 170 -30.66 -9.44 5.54
N GLU A 171 -29.77 -9.63 6.53
CA GLU A 171 -29.94 -9.62 8.00
C GLU A 171 -28.99 -8.66 8.76
N SER A 172 -29.06 -7.34 8.50
CA SER A 172 -28.31 -6.34 9.28
C SER A 172 -28.68 -6.31 10.78
N GLU A 173 -29.85 -6.83 11.16
CA GLU A 173 -30.36 -6.83 12.54
C GLU A 173 -29.53 -7.65 13.53
N LYS A 174 -28.80 -8.68 13.08
CA LYS A 174 -27.98 -9.51 13.98
C LYS A 174 -26.62 -8.89 14.32
N LEU A 175 -26.15 -7.95 13.50
CA LEU A 175 -24.81 -7.35 13.57
C LEU A 175 -24.81 -5.94 14.19
N ILE A 176 -25.95 -5.25 14.19
CA ILE A 176 -26.08 -3.90 14.75
C ILE A 176 -26.30 -4.01 16.27
N PRO A 177 -25.46 -3.39 17.11
CA PRO A 177 -25.79 -3.23 18.52
C PRO A 177 -27.09 -2.46 18.66
N THR A 178 -28.00 -2.91 19.52
CA THR A 178 -29.29 -2.25 19.77
C THR A 178 -29.15 -0.87 20.44
N ASN A 179 -27.94 -0.47 20.79
CA ASN A 179 -27.65 0.65 21.67
C ASN A 179 -27.06 1.81 20.86
N ALA A 180 -27.35 3.03 21.32
CA ALA A 180 -26.79 4.25 20.75
C ALA A 180 -25.27 4.35 20.99
N ASP A 181 -24.62 5.21 20.19
CA ASP A 181 -23.20 5.56 20.31
C ASP A 181 -22.22 4.44 19.94
N PHE A 182 -22.61 3.48 19.11
CA PHE A 182 -21.71 2.45 18.58
C PHE A 182 -21.29 2.73 17.14
N LEU A 183 -20.05 2.36 16.83
CA LEU A 183 -19.54 2.30 15.46
C LEU A 183 -18.77 1.00 15.27
N LEU A 184 -19.22 0.16 14.34
CA LEU A 184 -18.54 -1.08 13.96
C LEU A 184 -17.96 -0.89 12.55
N ALA A 185 -16.65 -1.00 12.43
CA ALA A 185 -15.91 -0.96 11.18
C ALA A 185 -15.33 -2.34 10.87
N TYR A 186 -15.93 -3.02 9.89
CA TYR A 186 -15.55 -4.34 9.43
C TYR A 186 -14.61 -4.25 8.24
N SER A 187 -13.58 -5.09 8.22
CA SER A 187 -12.61 -5.13 7.11
C SER A 187 -13.20 -5.59 5.79
N THR A 188 -14.30 -6.34 5.84
CA THR A 188 -15.00 -6.85 4.66
C THR A 188 -16.51 -6.69 4.84
N VAL A 189 -17.25 -6.54 3.75
CA VAL A 189 -18.70 -6.70 3.74
C VAL A 189 -19.09 -8.11 4.23
N PRO A 190 -20.30 -8.27 4.82
CA PRO A 190 -20.81 -9.59 5.21
C PRO A 190 -20.68 -10.61 4.09
N ARG A 191 -20.42 -11.87 4.45
CA ARG A 191 -20.22 -13.02 3.55
C ARG A 191 -18.95 -13.03 2.70
N CYS A 192 -18.21 -11.93 2.63
CA CYS A 192 -16.97 -11.85 1.86
C CYS A 192 -15.73 -12.18 2.70
N ARG A 193 -14.68 -12.63 2.01
CA ARG A 193 -13.34 -12.87 2.61
C ARG A 193 -12.63 -11.55 2.93
N SER A 194 -11.86 -11.55 4.01
CA SER A 194 -10.91 -10.47 4.31
C SER A 194 -9.49 -10.96 4.05
N PHE A 195 -8.70 -10.16 3.35
CA PHE A 195 -7.35 -10.54 2.93
C PHE A 195 -6.29 -10.01 3.89
N ARG A 196 -5.12 -10.64 3.86
CA ARG A 196 -3.95 -10.21 4.62
C ARG A 196 -2.66 -10.69 3.98
N ASP A 197 -1.66 -9.83 4.03
CA ASP A 197 -0.31 -10.11 3.59
C ASP A 197 0.58 -10.51 4.80
N PRO A 198 1.31 -11.64 4.74
CA PRO A 198 2.23 -12.07 5.80
C PRO A 198 3.33 -11.06 6.15
N HIS A 199 3.70 -10.17 5.23
CA HIS A 199 4.82 -9.24 5.35
C HIS A 199 4.40 -7.77 5.51
N TYR A 200 3.16 -7.43 5.13
CA TYR A 200 2.65 -6.05 5.15
C TYR A 200 1.40 -5.85 6.02
N GLY A 201 0.90 -6.91 6.66
CA GLY A 201 -0.34 -6.86 7.42
C GLY A 201 -1.58 -6.86 6.51
N SER A 202 -2.72 -6.47 7.05
CA SER A 202 -3.98 -6.49 6.29
C SER A 202 -4.18 -5.19 5.50
N PRO A 203 -4.64 -5.26 4.23
CA PRO A 203 -4.96 -4.07 3.45
C PRO A 203 -5.90 -3.10 4.17
N PHE A 204 -6.91 -3.62 4.88
CA PHE A 204 -7.86 -2.81 5.64
C PHE A 204 -7.19 -2.01 6.76
N ILE A 205 -6.39 -2.66 7.61
CA ILE A 205 -5.72 -1.96 8.70
C ILE A 205 -4.67 -0.99 8.16
N ALA A 206 -3.89 -1.38 7.14
CA ALA A 206 -2.94 -0.49 6.49
C ALA A 206 -3.62 0.80 5.97
N LYS A 207 -4.73 0.67 5.23
CA LYS A 207 -5.47 1.83 4.70
C LYS A 207 -6.19 2.63 5.77
N LEU A 208 -6.68 1.99 6.83
CA LEU A 208 -7.22 2.69 7.99
C LEU A 208 -6.16 3.58 8.64
N ILE A 209 -4.97 3.04 8.88
CA ILE A 209 -3.85 3.74 9.50
C ILE A 209 -3.35 4.90 8.63
N GLU A 210 -3.12 4.68 7.34
CA GLU A 210 -2.74 5.74 6.40
C GLU A 210 -3.77 6.88 6.41
N THR A 211 -5.06 6.54 6.27
CA THR A 211 -6.13 7.54 6.18
C THR A 211 -6.29 8.31 7.49
N LEU A 212 -6.15 7.64 8.64
CA LEU A 212 -6.13 8.29 9.96
C LEU A 212 -4.97 9.29 10.06
N LYS A 213 -3.75 8.90 9.71
CA LYS A 213 -2.56 9.79 9.79
C LYS A 213 -2.75 11.06 8.98
N GLU A 214 -3.34 10.95 7.79
CA GLU A 214 -3.56 12.09 6.89
C GLU A 214 -4.74 12.98 7.29
N ASN A 215 -5.72 12.46 8.04
CA ASN A 215 -7.03 13.12 8.14
C ASN A 215 -7.63 13.24 9.55
N ALA A 216 -7.06 12.59 10.58
CA ALA A 216 -7.62 12.59 11.94
C ALA A 216 -7.71 13.99 12.58
N HIS A 217 -6.95 14.97 12.07
CA HIS A 217 -7.00 16.36 12.52
C HIS A 217 -8.20 17.15 12.02
N LYS A 218 -8.87 16.70 10.94
CA LYS A 218 -9.87 17.51 10.24
C LYS A 218 -11.16 16.79 9.86
N LEU A 219 -11.16 15.45 9.78
CA LEU A 219 -12.33 14.72 9.31
C LEU A 219 -13.08 14.00 10.42
N HIS A 220 -14.39 13.92 10.20
CA HIS A 220 -15.28 13.04 10.94
C HIS A 220 -14.89 11.58 10.70
N PHE A 221 -14.94 10.73 11.73
CA PHE A 221 -14.42 9.38 11.61
C PHE A 221 -15.17 8.51 10.59
N LEU A 222 -16.47 8.71 10.35
CA LEU A 222 -17.18 8.03 9.25
C LEU A 222 -16.67 8.46 7.86
N ASP A 223 -16.23 9.69 7.69
CA ASP A 223 -15.64 10.16 6.43
C ASP A 223 -14.26 9.53 6.22
N ILE A 224 -13.49 9.37 7.29
CA ILE A 224 -12.23 8.60 7.28
C ILE A 224 -12.51 7.17 6.83
N LEU A 225 -13.50 6.48 7.41
CA LEU A 225 -13.88 5.12 6.99
C LEU A 225 -14.39 5.07 5.55
N THR A 226 -15.09 6.10 5.09
CA THR A 226 -15.54 6.20 3.68
C THR A 226 -14.35 6.33 2.73
N ARG A 227 -13.31 7.09 3.11
CA ARG A 227 -12.05 7.16 2.35
C ARG A 227 -11.28 5.84 2.38
N VAL A 228 -11.32 5.11 3.50
CA VAL A 228 -10.78 3.74 3.58
C VAL A 228 -11.50 2.83 2.59
N ASN A 229 -12.84 2.87 2.51
CA ASN A 229 -13.61 2.10 1.52
C ASN A 229 -13.19 2.45 0.09
N LYS A 230 -13.04 3.75 -0.23
CA LYS A 230 -12.57 4.20 -1.55
C LYS A 230 -11.18 3.64 -1.87
N ARG A 231 -10.25 3.70 -0.92
CA ARG A 231 -8.88 3.18 -1.09
C ARG A 231 -8.85 1.66 -1.24
N LEU A 232 -9.69 0.93 -0.52
CA LEU A 232 -9.76 -0.53 -0.62
C LEU A 232 -10.45 -0.98 -1.90
N GLY A 233 -11.53 -0.31 -2.29
CA GLY A 233 -12.29 -0.64 -3.51
C GLY A 233 -11.49 -0.43 -4.79
N SER A 234 -10.45 0.41 -4.76
CA SER A 234 -9.54 0.61 -5.88
C SER A 234 -8.31 -0.29 -5.88
N MET A 235 -8.14 -1.14 -4.85
CA MET A 235 -7.07 -2.14 -4.78
C MET A 235 -7.49 -3.42 -5.51
N GLU A 236 -6.59 -3.96 -6.33
CA GLU A 236 -6.69 -5.30 -6.91
C GLU A 236 -5.82 -6.26 -6.12
N LEU A 237 -6.44 -7.15 -5.36
CA LEU A 237 -5.73 -8.15 -4.56
C LEU A 237 -5.57 -9.42 -5.40
N TYR A 238 -4.43 -10.12 -5.29
CA TYR A 238 -4.24 -11.41 -5.95
C TYR A 238 -4.07 -12.52 -4.91
N GLN A 239 -4.91 -13.55 -5.00
CA GLN A 239 -4.78 -14.77 -4.20
C GLN A 239 -4.55 -15.99 -5.09
N LYS A 240 -3.46 -16.73 -4.79
CA LYS A 240 -3.15 -18.02 -5.42
C LYS A 240 -4.37 -18.95 -5.30
N GLY A 241 -4.88 -19.44 -6.44
CA GLY A 241 -6.08 -20.30 -6.54
C GLY A 241 -7.41 -19.57 -6.73
N LEU A 242 -7.51 -18.28 -6.36
CA LEU A 242 -8.74 -17.47 -6.47
C LEU A 242 -8.69 -16.43 -7.58
N GLY A 243 -7.48 -15.99 -7.98
CA GLY A 243 -7.25 -14.96 -8.99
C GLY A 243 -7.32 -13.54 -8.42
N HIS A 244 -7.56 -12.55 -9.29
CA HIS A 244 -7.77 -11.16 -8.87
C HIS A 244 -9.10 -11.02 -8.14
N CYS A 245 -9.07 -10.37 -6.98
CA CYS A 245 -10.20 -10.10 -6.13
C CYS A 245 -10.17 -8.64 -5.65
N ARG A 246 -11.35 -8.12 -5.28
CA ARG A 246 -11.48 -6.81 -4.65
C ARG A 246 -11.97 -7.00 -3.21
N GLN A 247 -11.66 -6.02 -2.36
CA GLN A 247 -12.14 -5.99 -0.98
C GLN A 247 -12.88 -4.67 -0.75
N ALA A 248 -14.09 -4.77 -0.22
CA ALA A 248 -14.84 -3.63 0.28
C ALA A 248 -15.05 -3.82 1.78
N SER A 249 -14.70 -2.83 2.60
CA SER A 249 -15.05 -2.79 4.02
C SER A 249 -16.51 -2.35 4.22
N ALA A 250 -17.04 -2.63 5.41
CA ALA A 250 -18.38 -2.22 5.80
C ALA A 250 -18.35 -1.47 7.13
N GLN A 251 -19.25 -0.50 7.28
CA GLN A 251 -19.42 0.26 8.50
C GLN A 251 -20.89 0.23 8.94
N MET A 252 -21.11 0.08 10.24
CA MET A 252 -22.42 0.18 10.87
C MET A 252 -22.32 1.20 12.01
N SER A 253 -23.17 2.22 11.99
CA SER A 253 -23.11 3.33 12.93
C SER A 253 -24.46 3.56 13.59
N THR A 254 -24.46 3.66 14.91
CA THR A 254 -25.53 4.22 15.75
C THR A 254 -25.05 5.47 16.49
N LEU A 255 -23.95 6.09 16.03
CA LEU A 255 -23.47 7.37 16.53
C LEU A 255 -24.54 8.45 16.36
N GLN A 256 -24.68 9.30 17.39
CA GLN A 256 -25.67 10.37 17.43
C GLN A 256 -25.06 11.76 17.20
N LYS A 257 -23.73 11.86 17.21
CA LYS A 257 -22.97 13.10 17.05
C LYS A 257 -21.76 12.86 16.16
N ASP A 258 -21.19 13.93 15.63
CA ASP A 258 -19.96 13.82 14.86
C ASP A 258 -18.77 13.53 15.78
N LEU A 259 -18.03 12.48 15.45
CA LEU A 259 -16.78 12.06 16.07
C LEU A 259 -15.54 12.60 15.31
N PHE A 260 -14.81 13.53 15.93
CA PHE A 260 -13.52 14.03 15.44
C PHE A 260 -12.40 13.72 16.45
N PHE A 261 -11.27 13.20 15.99
CA PHE A 261 -10.11 12.95 16.87
C PHE A 261 -9.28 14.22 17.13
N ASN A 262 -9.29 15.20 16.22
CA ASN A 262 -8.62 16.51 16.36
C ASN A 262 -7.16 16.38 16.82
N CYS A 263 -6.34 15.62 16.08
CA CYS A 263 -4.94 15.38 16.43
C CYS A 263 -4.00 15.56 15.22
N ASP A 264 -3.14 16.57 15.28
CA ASP A 264 -2.09 16.82 14.28
C ASP A 264 -0.82 15.97 14.50
N GLN A 265 -0.66 15.40 15.70
CA GLN A 265 0.58 14.75 16.13
C GLN A 265 0.89 13.43 15.40
N ILE A 266 -0.08 12.87 14.68
CA ILE A 266 0.07 11.56 14.03
C ILE A 266 0.54 11.62 12.57
N ALA A 267 0.56 12.81 11.95
CA ALA A 267 0.92 12.98 10.55
C ALA A 267 2.39 12.59 10.23
N ASN A 268 3.29 12.73 11.21
CA ASN A 268 4.73 12.45 11.07
C ASN A 268 5.16 11.08 11.60
N LEU A 269 4.23 10.22 12.02
CA LEU A 269 4.59 8.89 12.52
C LEU A 269 5.09 8.01 11.36
N PRO A 270 6.24 7.31 11.52
CA PRO A 270 6.72 6.39 10.49
C PRO A 270 5.68 5.31 10.18
N LEU A 271 5.57 4.93 8.91
CA LEU A 271 4.82 3.75 8.50
C LEU A 271 5.60 2.53 9.02
N MET A 272 4.94 1.69 9.83
CA MET A 272 5.56 0.49 10.38
C MET A 272 5.66 -0.55 9.26
N THR A 273 6.86 -0.76 8.73
CA THR A 273 7.18 -1.86 7.81
C THR A 273 7.88 -2.95 8.61
N GLY A 274 7.45 -4.21 8.46
CA GLY A 274 7.97 -5.34 9.23
C GLY A 274 9.43 -5.64 8.88
N HIS A 275 10.36 -5.03 9.61
CA HIS A 275 11.78 -5.35 9.56
C HIS A 275 12.17 -5.93 10.91
N ASP A 276 12.27 -7.27 10.99
CA ASP A 276 13.21 -8.04 11.82
C ASP A 276 12.91 -9.56 11.73
N GLY A 277 13.91 -10.37 11.35
CA GLY A 277 13.99 -11.80 11.74
C GLY A 277 13.38 -12.89 10.83
N ILE A 278 14.25 -13.50 10.02
CA ILE A 278 14.23 -14.80 9.32
C ILE A 278 13.22 -15.89 9.78
N ALA A 279 12.46 -16.48 8.84
CA ALA A 279 12.52 -17.91 8.43
C ALA A 279 11.44 -18.22 7.37
N GLU A 280 11.86 -18.67 6.19
CA GLU A 280 10.98 -19.20 5.14
C GLU A 280 10.50 -20.61 5.54
N ASN A 281 9.18 -20.83 5.60
CA ASN A 281 8.56 -22.03 5.04
C ASN A 281 7.02 -22.00 4.99
N SER A 282 6.54 -22.74 3.99
CA SER A 282 5.16 -23.20 3.66
C SER A 282 4.14 -22.21 3.10
N ASP A 283 4.04 -22.26 1.77
CA ASP A 283 2.85 -22.50 0.93
C ASP A 283 1.51 -21.95 1.44
N GLU A 284 1.19 -20.71 1.05
CA GLU A 284 -0.15 -20.14 0.77
C GLU A 284 -0.03 -18.60 0.59
N THR A 285 1.02 -18.14 -0.09
CA THR A 285 1.31 -16.71 -0.21
C THR A 285 0.33 -16.02 -1.17
N LEU A 286 -0.58 -15.22 -0.60
CA LEU A 286 -1.16 -14.06 -1.28
C LEU A 286 -0.05 -13.10 -1.69
N THR A 287 -0.10 -12.58 -2.90
CA THR A 287 0.76 -11.48 -3.36
C THR A 287 -0.14 -10.27 -3.56
N VAL A 288 0.02 -9.24 -2.73
CA VAL A 288 -0.77 -8.00 -2.84
C VAL A 288 -0.17 -7.11 -3.93
N GLU A 289 -0.89 -6.93 -5.04
CA GLU A 289 -0.57 -5.91 -6.05
C GLU A 289 -1.24 -4.58 -5.68
N TYR A 290 -0.47 -3.53 -5.41
CA TYR A 290 -1.01 -2.21 -5.09
C TYR A 290 -1.34 -1.45 -6.39
N ARG A 291 -2.61 -1.45 -6.79
CA ARG A 291 -3.17 -0.47 -7.74
C ARG A 291 -3.99 0.55 -6.96
N CYS A 292 -3.84 1.83 -7.27
CA CYS A 292 -4.65 2.91 -6.69
C CYS A 292 -5.36 3.62 -7.84
N ASP A 293 -6.63 3.31 -8.07
CA ASP A 293 -7.55 4.17 -8.81
C ASP A 293 -8.18 5.19 -7.86
N GLU A 294 -7.94 6.48 -8.11
CA GLU A 294 -8.83 7.53 -7.59
C GLU A 294 -9.80 7.93 -8.68
N THR A 295 -11.10 7.79 -8.45
CA THR A 295 -12.12 8.86 -8.59
C THR A 295 -13.54 8.29 -8.41
N SER A 296 -14.43 9.10 -7.83
CA SER A 296 -15.87 8.83 -7.77
C SER A 296 -16.64 10.08 -8.22
N ALA A 297 -17.21 9.96 -9.42
CA ALA A 297 -18.48 10.45 -9.96
C ALA A 297 -18.95 11.93 -9.84
N GLY A 298 -19.11 12.54 -11.02
CA GLY A 298 -20.10 13.54 -11.40
C GLY A 298 -19.96 13.83 -12.91
N PRO A 299 -21.03 13.84 -13.74
CA PRO A 299 -20.89 13.89 -15.20
C PRO A 299 -20.66 15.34 -15.66
N GLN A 300 -19.43 15.66 -16.08
CA GLN A 300 -19.16 16.80 -16.95
C GLN A 300 -18.16 16.38 -18.03
N GLU A 301 -18.50 16.75 -19.26
CA GLU A 301 -17.83 16.39 -20.50
C GLU A 301 -16.35 16.82 -20.49
N GLY A 302 -15.47 15.89 -20.85
CA GLY A 302 -14.03 16.11 -21.02
C GLY A 302 -13.17 15.11 -20.25
N ALA A 303 -12.92 13.94 -20.81
CA ALA A 303 -11.96 12.99 -20.24
C ALA A 303 -10.54 13.58 -20.29
N GLU A 304 -10.03 14.06 -19.15
CA GLU A 304 -8.60 14.31 -19.01
C GLU A 304 -7.87 12.97 -19.07
N ARG A 305 -7.08 12.76 -20.13
CA ARG A 305 -6.20 11.59 -20.28
C ARG A 305 -5.22 11.59 -19.09
N LEU A 306 -5.13 10.45 -18.39
CA LEU A 306 -4.05 10.22 -17.42
C LEU A 306 -2.68 10.42 -18.11
N GLU A 307 -1.75 11.03 -17.39
CA GLU A 307 -0.38 11.24 -17.87
C GLU A 307 0.32 9.89 -17.99
N VAL A 308 0.72 9.50 -19.20
CA VAL A 308 1.42 8.23 -19.46
C VAL A 308 2.93 8.46 -19.32
N ILE A 309 3.55 7.97 -18.25
CA ILE A 309 5.01 7.95 -18.08
C ILE A 309 5.59 6.77 -18.87
N ARG A 310 6.63 7.02 -19.67
CA ARG A 310 7.19 6.05 -20.63
C ARG A 310 8.63 5.77 -20.30
N LEU A 311 8.94 4.51 -20.00
CA LEU A 311 10.25 4.06 -19.53
C LEU A 311 10.85 3.10 -20.56
N LEU A 312 12.04 3.43 -21.06
CA LEU A 312 12.77 2.59 -22.00
C LEU A 312 13.92 1.88 -21.28
N LEU A 313 13.94 0.54 -21.29
CA LEU A 313 15.02 -0.25 -20.68
C LEU A 313 16.10 -0.54 -21.72
N VAL A 314 17.35 -0.17 -21.44
CA VAL A 314 18.49 -0.30 -22.36
C VAL A 314 19.65 -1.02 -21.67
N GLY A 315 20.38 -1.88 -22.38
CA GLY A 315 21.50 -2.63 -21.82
C GLY A 315 21.78 -3.96 -22.54
N THR A 316 22.88 -4.63 -22.20
CA THR A 316 23.28 -5.90 -22.86
C THR A 316 22.38 -7.07 -22.46
N SER A 317 22.54 -8.22 -23.11
CA SER A 317 21.80 -9.43 -22.71
C SER A 317 22.25 -9.95 -21.33
N GLY A 318 21.32 -10.43 -20.51
CA GLY A 318 21.61 -11.04 -19.21
C GLY A 318 21.93 -10.08 -18.05
N VAL A 319 21.85 -8.76 -18.25
CA VAL A 319 22.06 -7.76 -17.18
C VAL A 319 20.82 -7.53 -16.31
N GLY A 320 19.71 -8.22 -16.57
CA GLY A 320 18.49 -8.11 -15.77
C GLY A 320 17.51 -7.03 -16.20
N LYS A 321 17.54 -6.57 -17.46
CA LYS A 321 16.57 -5.60 -18.01
C LYS A 321 15.12 -6.03 -17.80
N SER A 322 14.75 -7.19 -18.34
CA SER A 322 13.39 -7.74 -18.24
C SER A 322 12.96 -7.92 -16.78
N SER A 323 13.86 -8.36 -15.90
CA SER A 323 13.58 -8.49 -14.46
C SER A 323 13.36 -7.14 -13.76
N THR A 324 14.10 -6.10 -14.17
CA THR A 324 13.86 -4.72 -13.72
C THR A 324 12.52 -4.21 -14.27
N GLY A 325 12.17 -4.51 -15.52
CA GLY A 325 10.87 -4.21 -16.09
C GLY A 325 9.72 -4.84 -15.32
N ASN A 326 9.79 -6.14 -15.04
CA ASN A 326 8.80 -6.84 -14.21
C ASN A 326 8.71 -6.25 -12.80
N THR A 327 9.85 -5.84 -12.22
CA THR A 327 9.87 -5.18 -10.91
C THR A 327 9.13 -3.84 -10.94
N ILE A 328 9.32 -3.03 -11.98
CA ILE A 328 8.60 -1.76 -12.17
C ILE A 328 7.10 -2.01 -12.34
N LEU A 329 6.75 -3.02 -13.16
CA LEU A 329 5.39 -3.37 -13.53
C LEU A 329 4.64 -4.15 -12.42
N GLY A 330 5.34 -4.69 -11.42
CA GLY A 330 4.73 -5.47 -10.35
C GLY A 330 4.28 -6.88 -10.74
N LYS A 331 4.50 -7.30 -11.99
CA LYS A 331 4.06 -8.58 -12.56
C LYS A 331 5.13 -9.16 -13.49
N ASP A 332 5.13 -10.48 -13.66
CA ASP A 332 6.07 -11.18 -14.55
C ASP A 332 5.55 -11.26 -15.99
N VAL A 333 5.80 -10.20 -16.77
CA VAL A 333 5.27 -10.04 -18.13
C VAL A 333 6.31 -10.12 -19.24
N PHE A 334 7.60 -10.10 -18.88
CA PHE A 334 8.70 -10.37 -19.81
C PHE A 334 9.34 -11.74 -19.55
N PRO A 335 8.74 -12.86 -20.00
CA PRO A 335 9.27 -14.22 -19.79
C PRO A 335 10.45 -14.60 -20.71
N GLN A 336 11.09 -13.61 -21.36
CA GLN A 336 12.23 -13.64 -22.29
C GLN A 336 11.88 -13.31 -23.75
N LYS A 337 12.11 -12.02 -24.08
CA LYS A 337 12.28 -11.31 -25.37
C LYS A 337 11.49 -9.99 -25.34
N SER A 338 12.00 -9.00 -26.08
CA SER A 338 11.54 -7.61 -26.14
C SER A 338 10.02 -7.49 -26.14
N GLY A 339 9.49 -6.54 -25.36
CA GLY A 339 8.05 -6.34 -25.20
C GLY A 339 7.73 -5.02 -24.54
N SER A 340 6.45 -4.64 -24.58
CA SER A 340 5.93 -3.45 -23.90
C SER A 340 4.73 -3.84 -23.05
N ASP A 341 4.62 -3.26 -21.85
CA ASP A 341 3.44 -3.42 -21.00
C ASP A 341 3.13 -2.11 -20.26
N LEU A 342 1.88 -1.96 -19.83
CA LEU A 342 1.31 -0.76 -19.26
C LEU A 342 0.64 -1.09 -17.91
N ILE A 343 0.96 -0.33 -16.88
CA ILE A 343 0.27 -0.36 -15.59
C ILE A 343 -0.05 1.06 -15.12
N SER A 344 -1.03 1.22 -14.24
CA SER A 344 -1.31 2.52 -13.62
C SER A 344 -0.69 2.53 -12.22
N ARG A 345 0.26 3.46 -11.96
CA ARG A 345 1.00 3.56 -10.70
C ARG A 345 1.34 5.01 -10.36
N HIS A 346 1.16 5.41 -9.09
CA HIS A 346 1.35 6.79 -8.59
C HIS A 346 0.56 7.87 -9.35
N GLY A 347 -0.67 7.56 -9.78
CA GLY A 347 -1.53 8.50 -10.52
C GLY A 347 -1.14 8.72 -11.98
N ALA A 348 -0.27 7.87 -12.53
CA ALA A 348 0.17 7.92 -13.92
C ALA A 348 0.17 6.52 -14.54
N ASP A 349 -0.02 6.44 -15.85
CA ASP A 349 0.11 5.18 -16.58
C ASP A 349 1.59 4.97 -16.91
N ILE A 350 2.22 4.00 -16.25
CA ILE A 350 3.61 3.61 -16.48
C ILE A 350 3.68 2.59 -17.62
N GLN A 351 4.16 3.03 -18.77
CA GLN A 351 4.52 2.16 -19.89
C GLN A 351 6.00 1.78 -19.78
N VAL A 352 6.30 0.49 -19.78
CA VAL A 352 7.68 0.00 -19.79
C VAL A 352 7.94 -0.72 -21.10
N ILE A 353 9.01 -0.32 -21.79
CA ILE A 353 9.46 -0.89 -23.06
C ILE A 353 10.80 -1.58 -22.81
N ASP A 354 10.82 -2.92 -22.88
CA ASP A 354 12.03 -3.72 -22.78
C ASP A 354 12.66 -3.89 -24.16
N THR A 355 13.89 -3.40 -24.33
CA THR A 355 14.62 -3.47 -25.59
C THR A 355 15.45 -4.76 -25.71
N ALA A 356 15.75 -5.14 -26.96
CA ALA A 356 16.69 -6.22 -27.21
C ALA A 356 18.06 -5.91 -26.59
N GLY A 357 18.81 -6.94 -26.22
CA GLY A 357 20.14 -6.77 -25.64
C GLY A 357 21.13 -6.13 -26.61
N PHE A 358 21.83 -5.09 -26.18
CA PHE A 358 22.90 -4.49 -26.98
C PHE A 358 24.09 -5.44 -27.12
N PRO A 359 24.75 -5.47 -28.28
CA PRO A 359 26.01 -6.16 -28.45
C PRO A 359 27.10 -5.48 -27.63
N ALA A 360 27.75 -6.28 -26.79
CA ALA A 360 28.76 -5.85 -25.83
C ALA A 360 30.07 -5.34 -26.48
N GLN A 361 30.43 -5.83 -27.66
CA GLN A 361 31.81 -5.74 -28.20
C GLN A 361 31.88 -5.32 -29.69
N ARG A 362 30.75 -4.93 -30.30
CA ARG A 362 30.72 -4.49 -31.71
C ARG A 362 29.72 -3.36 -31.92
N ARG A 363 29.83 -2.68 -33.06
CA ARG A 363 28.76 -1.77 -33.52
C ARG A 363 27.46 -2.56 -33.70
N LEU A 364 26.35 -1.86 -33.50
CA LEU A 364 25.02 -2.39 -33.83
C LEU A 364 24.99 -2.73 -35.32
N SER A 365 24.38 -3.87 -35.66
CA SER A 365 24.01 -4.12 -37.05
C SER A 365 22.84 -3.24 -37.43
N GLN A 366 22.61 -3.04 -38.73
CA GLN A 366 21.46 -2.27 -39.23
C GLN A 366 20.14 -2.77 -38.63
N SER A 367 19.96 -4.08 -38.47
CA SER A 367 18.80 -4.68 -37.82
C SER A 367 18.65 -4.34 -36.32
N GLU A 368 19.76 -4.19 -35.59
CA GLU A 368 19.74 -3.81 -34.17
C GLU A 368 19.49 -2.31 -33.99
N GLU A 369 20.01 -1.48 -34.91
CA GLU A 369 19.69 -0.04 -34.96
C GLU A 369 18.22 0.19 -35.30
N ILE A 370 17.66 -0.56 -36.25
CA ILE A 370 16.23 -0.54 -36.59
C ILE A 370 15.40 -0.94 -35.37
N SER A 371 15.71 -2.07 -34.72
CA SER A 371 14.96 -2.54 -33.54
C SER A 371 15.00 -1.55 -32.37
N MET A 372 16.12 -0.85 -32.18
CA MET A 372 16.25 0.22 -31.19
C MET A 372 15.40 1.43 -31.55
N THR A 373 15.42 1.84 -32.82
CA THR A 373 14.61 2.94 -33.34
C THR A 373 13.11 2.63 -33.20
N GLU A 374 12.69 1.39 -33.46
CA GLU A 374 11.32 0.93 -33.24
C GLU A 374 10.93 0.98 -31.76
N SER A 375 11.82 0.55 -30.87
CA SER A 375 11.58 0.61 -29.41
C SER A 375 11.47 2.06 -28.90
N LEU A 376 12.26 2.98 -29.46
CA LEU A 376 12.16 4.43 -29.19
C LEU A 376 10.84 5.00 -29.74
N ARG A 377 10.45 4.64 -30.96
CA ARG A 377 9.16 5.05 -31.55
C ARG A 377 7.95 4.53 -30.77
N ALA A 378 8.07 3.35 -30.15
CA ALA A 378 7.03 2.82 -29.24
C ALA A 378 6.81 3.69 -27.99
N THR A 379 7.69 4.67 -27.75
CA THR A 379 7.57 5.64 -26.65
C THR A 379 7.07 7.03 -27.07
N THR A 380 6.57 7.22 -28.29
CA THR A 380 6.11 8.53 -28.83
C THR A 380 5.23 9.32 -27.83
N PRO A 381 5.45 10.65 -27.61
CA PRO A 381 6.46 11.54 -28.24
C PRO A 381 7.93 11.24 -27.87
N GLY A 382 8.14 10.47 -26.83
CA GLY A 382 9.40 9.80 -26.49
C GLY A 382 9.47 9.41 -25.01
N PRO A 383 10.57 8.79 -24.55
CA PRO A 383 10.67 8.28 -23.19
C PRO A 383 10.81 9.42 -22.19
N HIS A 384 10.10 9.32 -21.07
CA HIS A 384 10.27 10.19 -19.91
C HIS A 384 11.53 9.85 -19.13
N ALA A 385 11.93 8.56 -19.16
CA ALA A 385 13.22 8.13 -18.67
C ALA A 385 13.76 6.95 -19.48
N VAL A 386 15.07 6.94 -19.68
CA VAL A 386 15.84 5.83 -20.23
C VAL A 386 16.59 5.19 -19.09
N LEU A 387 16.26 3.93 -18.81
CA LEU A 387 16.86 3.15 -17.74
C LEU A 387 17.97 2.28 -18.31
N MET A 388 19.23 2.72 -18.12
CA MET A 388 20.38 1.97 -18.59
C MET A 388 20.83 0.96 -17.54
N VAL A 389 20.63 -0.32 -17.84
CA VAL A 389 20.77 -1.42 -16.91
C VAL A 389 22.15 -2.06 -17.01
N PHE A 390 22.88 -2.08 -15.88
CA PHE A 390 24.18 -2.70 -15.72
C PHE A 390 24.16 -3.69 -14.55
N LYS A 391 25.02 -4.71 -14.62
CA LYS A 391 25.17 -5.68 -13.52
C LYS A 391 26.13 -5.14 -12.46
N ALA A 392 25.66 -5.06 -11.21
CA ALA A 392 26.49 -4.74 -10.05
C ALA A 392 27.34 -5.96 -9.61
N GLY A 393 28.28 -5.74 -8.68
CA GLY A 393 29.16 -6.79 -8.17
C GLY A 393 30.31 -7.18 -9.11
N ARG A 394 30.43 -6.52 -10.27
CA ARG A 394 31.61 -6.57 -11.14
C ARG A 394 32.09 -5.17 -11.48
N GLN A 395 33.33 -5.05 -11.94
CA GLN A 395 33.85 -3.78 -12.44
C GLN A 395 33.09 -3.34 -13.70
N PHE A 396 32.86 -2.03 -13.82
CA PHE A 396 32.36 -1.42 -15.04
C PHE A 396 33.42 -1.55 -16.14
N THR A 397 33.07 -2.24 -17.22
CA THR A 397 34.00 -2.64 -18.28
C THR A 397 33.95 -1.68 -19.46
N ALA A 398 34.96 -1.76 -20.34
CA ALA A 398 34.94 -1.07 -21.63
C ALA A 398 33.70 -1.45 -22.47
N SER A 399 33.15 -2.65 -22.27
CA SER A 399 31.91 -3.08 -22.91
C SER A 399 30.69 -2.31 -22.41
N ASP A 400 30.59 -2.08 -21.09
CA ASP A 400 29.50 -1.29 -20.50
C ASP A 400 29.59 0.17 -20.96
N GLU A 401 30.81 0.72 -21.02
CA GLU A 401 31.06 2.05 -21.58
C GLU A 401 30.63 2.11 -23.05
N GLN A 402 30.99 1.11 -23.86
CA GLN A 402 30.65 1.06 -25.27
C GLN A 402 29.13 1.07 -25.50
N VAL A 403 28.34 0.43 -24.64
CA VAL A 403 26.86 0.44 -24.71
C VAL A 403 26.33 1.87 -24.50
N TYR A 404 26.81 2.54 -23.45
CA TYR A 404 26.49 3.95 -23.18
C TYR A 404 26.89 4.87 -24.34
N ARG A 405 28.12 4.73 -24.85
CA ARG A 405 28.63 5.54 -25.98
C ARG A 405 27.86 5.29 -27.28
N THR A 406 27.41 4.05 -27.52
CA THR A 406 26.61 3.71 -28.71
C THR A 406 25.24 4.35 -28.61
N PHE A 407 24.58 4.26 -27.45
CA PHE A 407 23.30 4.93 -27.21
C PHE A 407 23.40 6.45 -27.40
N ASN A 408 24.41 7.10 -26.80
CA ASN A 408 24.60 8.54 -26.95
C ASN A 408 24.95 8.97 -28.38
N ARG A 409 25.59 8.11 -29.18
CA ARG A 409 25.83 8.40 -30.60
C ARG A 409 24.54 8.42 -31.40
N MET A 410 23.59 7.53 -31.06
CA MET A 410 22.30 7.45 -31.75
C MET A 410 21.37 8.61 -31.39
N LEU A 411 21.31 8.98 -30.11
CA LEU A 411 20.31 9.93 -29.59
C LEU A 411 20.87 11.33 -29.31
N GLY A 412 22.19 11.50 -29.38
CA GLY A 412 22.87 12.75 -29.04
C GLY A 412 23.08 12.95 -27.54
N ALA A 413 23.87 13.95 -27.20
CA ALA A 413 24.25 14.25 -25.81
C ALA A 413 23.06 14.74 -24.95
N ASP A 414 22.04 15.35 -25.56
CA ASP A 414 20.85 15.82 -24.85
C ASP A 414 20.03 14.68 -24.24
N ALA A 415 20.12 13.47 -24.79
CA ALA A 415 19.48 12.28 -24.23
C ALA A 415 19.91 12.01 -22.78
N ASN A 416 21.13 12.42 -22.39
CA ASN A 416 21.65 12.25 -21.03
C ASN A 416 20.76 12.89 -19.96
N LYS A 417 20.00 13.94 -20.31
CA LYS A 417 19.02 14.60 -19.42
C LYS A 417 17.89 13.68 -18.98
N TYR A 418 17.67 12.57 -19.69
CA TYR A 418 16.60 11.60 -19.44
C TYR A 418 17.12 10.23 -18.98
N VAL A 419 18.44 10.08 -18.80
CA VAL A 419 19.06 8.78 -18.44
C VAL A 419 19.17 8.62 -16.92
N ILE A 420 18.82 7.42 -16.44
CA ILE A 420 19.10 6.91 -15.09
C ILE A 420 19.90 5.61 -15.23
N LEU A 421 21.02 5.48 -14.51
CA LEU A 421 21.78 4.23 -14.48
C LEU A 421 21.18 3.27 -13.45
N VAL A 422 20.75 2.09 -13.87
CA VAL A 422 20.19 1.05 -13.00
C VAL A 422 21.21 -0.06 -12.82
N PHE A 423 21.61 -0.34 -11.58
CA PHE A 423 22.54 -1.41 -11.25
C PHE A 423 21.80 -2.60 -10.66
N THR A 424 21.70 -3.71 -11.39
CA THR A 424 21.04 -4.94 -10.93
C THR A 424 21.99 -5.84 -10.16
N HIS A 425 21.50 -6.94 -9.57
CA HIS A 425 22.31 -7.87 -8.77
C HIS A 425 22.98 -7.23 -7.54
N THR A 426 22.29 -6.28 -6.92
CA THR A 426 22.78 -5.61 -5.70
C THR A 426 22.69 -6.49 -4.45
N ASP A 427 22.12 -7.69 -4.54
CA ASP A 427 22.23 -8.77 -3.55
C ASP A 427 23.67 -9.18 -3.24
N SER A 428 24.62 -8.84 -4.13
CA SER A 428 26.06 -8.96 -3.86
C SER A 428 26.58 -8.02 -2.76
N TYR A 429 25.81 -7.00 -2.36
CA TYR A 429 26.12 -6.09 -1.27
C TYR A 429 25.23 -6.39 -0.05
N LYS A 430 25.78 -6.24 1.16
CA LYS A 430 25.02 -6.50 2.39
C LYS A 430 24.02 -5.39 2.72
N THR A 431 24.29 -4.16 2.25
CA THR A 431 23.47 -2.97 2.54
C THR A 431 23.52 -1.98 1.38
N GLU A 432 22.52 -1.10 1.29
CA GLU A 432 22.50 0.01 0.32
C GLU A 432 23.68 0.97 0.51
N ILE A 433 24.14 1.16 1.76
CA ILE A 433 25.33 1.97 2.08
C ILE A 433 26.58 1.41 1.38
N GLN A 434 26.75 0.08 1.39
CA GLN A 434 27.88 -0.56 0.72
C GLN A 434 27.82 -0.42 -0.81
N PHE A 435 26.62 -0.48 -1.39
CA PHE A 435 26.41 -0.22 -2.80
C PHE A 435 26.82 1.22 -3.16
N GLU A 436 26.33 2.21 -2.41
CA GLU A 436 26.69 3.62 -2.60
C GLU A 436 28.19 3.89 -2.44
N GLU A 437 28.85 3.24 -1.48
CA GLU A 437 30.31 3.31 -1.33
C GLU A 437 31.06 2.71 -2.53
N ALA A 438 30.55 1.61 -3.09
CA ALA A 438 31.13 1.00 -4.29
C ALA A 438 31.00 1.92 -5.51
N ILE A 439 29.86 2.60 -5.67
CA ILE A 439 29.67 3.62 -6.71
C ILE A 439 30.63 4.80 -6.53
N LYS A 440 30.83 5.28 -5.30
CA LYS A 440 31.79 6.37 -5.01
C LYS A 440 33.23 5.99 -5.34
N ARG A 441 33.59 4.71 -5.20
CA ARG A 441 34.93 4.18 -5.52
C ARG A 441 35.06 3.67 -6.96
N ALA A 442 34.08 3.96 -7.82
CA ALA A 442 34.05 3.46 -9.19
C ALA A 442 35.23 3.90 -10.06
N SER A 443 35.47 3.13 -11.13
CA SER A 443 36.50 3.41 -12.14
C SER A 443 36.30 4.79 -12.78
N PRO A 444 37.38 5.42 -13.30
CA PRO A 444 37.27 6.71 -13.99
C PRO A 444 36.21 6.72 -15.10
N SER A 445 36.10 5.64 -15.88
CA SER A 445 35.08 5.48 -16.92
C SER A 445 33.66 5.59 -16.36
N LEU A 446 33.32 4.85 -15.29
CA LEU A 446 31.98 4.90 -14.72
C LEU A 446 31.71 6.27 -14.06
N ARG A 447 32.71 6.88 -13.42
CA ARG A 447 32.57 8.24 -12.87
C ARG A 447 32.30 9.29 -13.96
N ALA A 448 32.92 9.15 -15.13
CA ALA A 448 32.64 10.01 -16.27
C ALA A 448 31.19 9.86 -16.73
N VAL A 449 30.71 8.63 -16.92
CA VAL A 449 29.30 8.35 -17.31
C VAL A 449 28.31 8.88 -16.26
N LEU A 450 28.56 8.63 -14.97
CA LEU A 450 27.75 9.16 -13.86
C LEU A 450 27.70 10.69 -13.90
N SER A 451 28.82 11.36 -14.18
CA SER A 451 28.85 12.81 -14.29
C SER A 451 28.03 13.31 -15.48
N GLU A 452 28.11 12.65 -16.63
CA GLU A 452 27.36 13.02 -17.85
C GLU A 452 25.84 12.91 -17.64
N VAL A 453 25.38 11.96 -16.82
CA VAL A 453 23.96 11.78 -16.47
C VAL A 453 23.56 12.47 -15.15
N GLY A 454 24.35 13.42 -14.65
CA GLY A 454 24.01 14.21 -13.46
C GLY A 454 23.95 13.41 -12.16
N GLY A 455 24.69 12.31 -12.05
CA GLY A 455 24.78 11.46 -10.87
C GLY A 455 23.58 10.53 -10.64
N ARG A 456 22.62 10.50 -11.57
CA ARG A 456 21.39 9.70 -11.46
C ARG A 456 21.67 8.21 -11.57
N HIS A 457 21.57 7.50 -10.45
CA HIS A 457 21.74 6.06 -10.40
C HIS A 457 20.88 5.42 -9.31
N ILE A 458 20.58 4.14 -9.46
CA ILE A 458 19.82 3.37 -8.47
C ILE A 458 20.23 1.89 -8.48
N GLY A 459 20.27 1.27 -7.31
CA GLY A 459 20.50 -0.15 -7.13
C GLY A 459 19.20 -0.96 -7.15
N PHE A 460 19.20 -2.08 -7.88
CA PHE A 460 18.11 -3.04 -7.96
C PHE A 460 18.57 -4.44 -7.53
N ASN A 461 17.86 -5.03 -6.59
CA ASN A 461 17.89 -6.44 -6.25
C ASN A 461 16.61 -7.09 -6.78
N ASN A 462 16.69 -7.54 -8.04
CA ASN A 462 15.60 -8.25 -8.71
C ASN A 462 15.37 -9.67 -8.17
N ALA A 463 16.22 -10.15 -7.25
CA ALA A 463 16.02 -11.43 -6.55
C ALA A 463 15.33 -11.23 -5.18
N ALA A 464 15.20 -9.99 -4.71
CA ALA A 464 14.56 -9.68 -3.44
C ALA A 464 13.08 -10.14 -3.39
N PRO A 465 12.48 -10.29 -2.20
CA PRO A 465 11.03 -10.47 -2.07
C PRO A 465 10.24 -9.33 -2.74
N TRP A 466 9.02 -9.60 -3.18
CA TRP A 466 8.22 -8.68 -3.99
C TRP A 466 8.00 -7.30 -3.38
N GLY A 467 7.82 -7.19 -2.08
CA GLY A 467 7.60 -5.86 -1.50
C GLY A 467 8.88 -5.03 -1.37
N GLN A 468 10.08 -5.65 -1.26
CA GLN A 468 11.34 -4.92 -1.47
C GLN A 468 11.50 -4.51 -2.94
N ARG A 469 11.06 -5.34 -3.89
CA ARG A 469 11.00 -4.98 -5.32
C ARG A 469 10.05 -3.80 -5.56
N PHE A 470 8.92 -3.77 -4.86
CA PHE A 470 7.95 -2.68 -4.92
C PHE A 470 8.55 -1.36 -4.40
N GLU A 471 9.27 -1.37 -3.28
CA GLU A 471 9.98 -0.19 -2.77
C GLU A 471 11.05 0.31 -3.75
N GLN A 472 11.80 -0.61 -4.38
CA GLN A 472 12.78 -0.26 -5.41
C GLN A 472 12.11 0.43 -6.62
N ALA A 473 10.95 -0.09 -7.05
CA ALA A 473 10.15 0.53 -8.10
C ALA A 473 9.61 1.91 -7.69
N ASP A 474 9.15 2.10 -6.45
CA ASP A 474 8.71 3.41 -5.94
C ASP A 474 9.86 4.42 -5.88
N ARG A 475 11.05 4.02 -5.39
CA ARG A 475 12.25 4.87 -5.39
C ARG A 475 12.63 5.30 -6.79
N LEU A 476 12.60 4.38 -7.75
CA LEU A 476 12.86 4.68 -9.16
C LEU A 476 11.81 5.66 -9.71
N LEU A 477 10.52 5.44 -9.47
CA LEU A 477 9.47 6.31 -10.00
C LEU A 477 9.51 7.72 -9.37
N ARG A 478 9.91 7.85 -8.11
CA ARG A 478 10.23 9.17 -7.51
C ARG A 478 11.39 9.86 -8.22
N MET A 479 12.44 9.12 -8.57
CA MET A 479 13.56 9.65 -9.35
C MET A 479 13.12 10.07 -10.76
N VAL A 480 12.27 9.30 -11.42
CA VAL A 480 11.68 9.66 -12.72
C VAL A 480 10.82 10.91 -12.62
N LYS A 481 9.98 11.05 -11.59
CA LYS A 481 9.18 12.28 -11.40
C LYS A 481 10.08 13.51 -11.18
N SER A 482 11.16 13.37 -10.40
CA SER A 482 12.16 14.44 -10.23
C SER A 482 12.89 14.76 -11.55
N LEU A 483 13.15 13.75 -12.38
CA LEU A 483 13.76 13.89 -13.70
C LEU A 483 12.85 14.67 -14.65
N MET A 484 11.56 14.33 -14.68
CA MET A 484 10.55 15.03 -15.46
C MET A 484 10.43 16.49 -15.02
N ALA A 485 10.35 16.75 -13.71
CA ALA A 485 10.30 18.11 -13.17
C ALA A 485 11.54 18.95 -13.55
N SER A 486 12.71 18.32 -13.66
CA SER A 486 13.96 18.99 -14.08
C SER A 486 14.04 19.27 -15.59
N ASN A 487 13.14 18.65 -16.37
CA ASN A 487 13.03 18.81 -17.82
C ASN A 487 11.67 19.44 -18.20
N ASP A 488 11.12 20.31 -17.34
CA ASP A 488 9.87 21.05 -17.54
C ASP A 488 8.63 20.16 -17.84
N GLY A 489 8.62 18.94 -17.29
CA GLY A 489 7.59 17.93 -17.55
C GLY A 489 7.71 17.24 -18.92
N GLY A 490 8.72 17.58 -19.71
CA GLY A 490 8.93 17.04 -21.04
C GLY A 490 9.51 15.61 -21.03
N CYS A 491 9.32 14.90 -22.14
CA CYS A 491 10.01 13.66 -22.46
C CYS A 491 11.15 13.93 -23.47
N PHE A 492 12.03 12.95 -23.67
CA PHE A 492 12.97 13.01 -24.79
C PHE A 492 12.20 13.06 -26.12
N ASP A 493 12.63 13.90 -27.06
CA ASP A 493 11.99 14.05 -28.36
C ASP A 493 12.53 13.02 -29.35
N CYS A 494 11.74 11.98 -29.63
CA CYS A 494 12.10 10.95 -30.60
C CYS A 494 12.08 11.43 -32.06
N ASP A 495 11.42 12.54 -32.38
CA ASP A 495 11.35 13.08 -33.75
C ASP A 495 12.66 13.79 -34.15
N SER A 496 13.49 14.13 -33.18
CA SER A 496 14.83 14.68 -33.37
C SER A 496 15.90 13.64 -33.78
N LEU A 497 15.53 12.36 -33.81
CA LEU A 497 16.38 11.27 -34.32
C LEU A 497 16.69 11.52 -35.79
N LYS A 498 17.95 11.86 -36.09
CA LYS A 498 18.42 11.97 -37.48
C LYS A 498 18.08 10.66 -38.19
N GLU A 499 17.25 10.72 -39.23
CA GLU A 499 17.13 9.61 -40.18
C GLU A 499 18.56 9.27 -40.61
N THR A 500 19.02 8.06 -40.29
CA THR A 500 20.22 7.52 -40.90
C THR A 500 19.89 7.32 -42.37
N SER A 501 20.07 8.38 -43.16
CA SER A 501 19.98 8.36 -44.60
C SER A 501 20.97 7.32 -45.12
N ASP A 502 20.47 6.44 -45.99
CA ASP A 502 21.25 5.52 -46.81
C ASP A 502 22.37 6.28 -47.55
N GLU A 503 23.59 6.30 -47.00
CA GLU A 503 24.79 6.51 -47.80
C GLU A 503 25.30 5.13 -48.26
N SER A 504 24.55 4.56 -49.21
CA SER A 504 25.09 3.63 -50.19
C SER A 504 24.73 4.14 -51.58
N THR A 505 25.53 5.06 -52.11
CA THR A 505 25.75 5.23 -53.56
C THR A 505 26.95 6.15 -53.81
N ALA A 506 28.13 5.57 -53.92
CA ALA A 506 29.15 5.81 -54.96
C ALA A 506 30.39 4.96 -54.68
#